data_AF-A0AAU7AQK1-F1
#
_entry.id   AF-A0AAU7AQK1-F1
#
_cell.length_a   1.000
_cell.length_b   1.000
_cell.length_c   1.000
_cell.angle_alpha   90.00
_cell.angle_beta   90.00
_cell.angle_gamma   90.00
#
_symmetry.space_group_name_H-M   'P 1'
#
loop_
_entity.id
_entity.type
_entity.pdbx_description
1 polymer ?
#
loop_
_entity_poly.entity_id
_entity_poly.type
_entity_poly.pdbx_seq_one_letter_code
_entity_poly.pdbx_strand_id
1 'polypeptide(L)'
;MAEVLFFLTAIGAVTGAVGVVALRNPFYSVLALVSHLISLALLFLLLRAEFVAAAQVIVYAGAVMVLYVFVVSYVGGSDEPMASSLGKPFKIASLGFGAALFIVLTAAVLGTGLQALGTQGVPYEAGFGSPKEIGELLLTDFLLPFEIASFLLLIAAVGAVTLARRRGGLETPGELARYTAVDFLRPAGTGTMAEGVGGRRRLPAGIDERDPEPASEPEVKQ
;
A
#
# COMPACT_ATOMS: atom_id res chain seq x y z
N MET A 1 28.70 -21.66 15.21
CA MET A 1 28.42 -20.57 14.24
C MET A 1 26.92 -20.31 14.06
N ALA A 2 26.09 -21.33 13.84
CA ALA A 2 24.64 -21.16 13.69
C ALA A 2 23.95 -20.51 14.91
N GLU A 3 24.33 -20.90 16.13
CA GLU A 3 23.77 -20.29 17.37
C GLU A 3 24.07 -18.79 17.49
N VAL A 4 25.29 -18.37 17.13
CA VAL A 4 25.68 -16.95 17.15
C VAL A 4 24.84 -16.17 16.14
N LEU A 5 24.69 -16.71 14.93
CA LEU A 5 23.82 -16.12 13.89
C LEU A 5 22.36 -16.04 14.36
N PHE A 6 21.87 -17.08 15.04
CA PHE A 6 20.52 -17.12 15.60
C PHE A 6 20.31 -15.99 16.62
N PHE A 7 21.19 -15.84 17.61
CA PHE A 7 21.04 -14.78 18.60
C PHE A 7 21.17 -13.39 17.98
N LEU A 8 22.08 -13.20 17.03
CA LEU A 8 22.26 -11.93 16.33
C LEU A 8 20.99 -11.54 15.55
N THR A 9 20.41 -12.45 14.77
CA THR A 9 19.21 -12.19 13.98
C THR A 9 17.96 -12.12 14.84
N ALA A 10 17.88 -12.88 15.94
CA ALA A 10 16.79 -12.77 16.92
C ALA A 10 16.78 -11.40 17.60
N ILE A 11 17.93 -10.91 18.06
CA ILE A 11 18.05 -9.55 18.61
C ILE A 11 17.66 -8.52 17.54
N GLY A 12 18.17 -8.66 16.31
CA GLY A 12 17.81 -7.79 15.19
C GLY A 12 16.30 -7.75 14.92
N ALA A 13 15.63 -8.90 14.97
CA ALA A 13 14.18 -9.00 14.80
C ALA A 13 13.44 -8.27 15.93
N VAL A 14 13.81 -8.48 17.19
CA VAL A 14 13.17 -7.83 18.34
C VAL A 14 13.40 -6.33 18.32
N THR A 15 14.64 -5.88 18.09
CA THR A 15 14.96 -4.45 18.00
C THR A 15 14.21 -3.78 16.85
N GLY A 16 14.11 -4.44 15.69
CA GLY A 16 13.31 -3.96 14.56
C GLY A 16 11.84 -3.81 14.95
N ALA A 17 11.23 -4.82 15.57
CA ALA A 17 9.84 -4.78 16.01
C ALA A 17 9.56 -3.65 17.01
N VAL A 18 10.45 -3.46 18.00
CA VAL A 18 10.37 -2.34 18.94
C VAL A 18 10.50 -1.00 18.21
N GLY A 19 11.43 -0.91 17.25
CA GLY A 19 11.64 0.29 16.43
C GLY A 19 10.37 0.73 15.68
N VAL A 20 9.60 -0.21 15.12
CA VAL A 20 8.36 0.08 14.38
C VAL A 20 7.37 0.89 15.21
N VAL A 21 7.19 0.52 16.48
CA VAL A 21 6.22 1.15 17.40
C VAL A 21 6.79 2.30 18.21
N ALA A 22 8.11 2.32 18.45
CA ALA A 22 8.75 3.36 19.25
C ALA A 22 9.08 4.63 18.45
N LEU A 23 9.35 4.50 17.14
CA LEU A 23 9.71 5.62 16.28
C LEU A 23 8.47 6.44 15.90
N ARG A 24 8.57 7.77 16.06
CA ARG A 24 7.48 8.70 15.75
C ARG A 24 7.38 9.02 14.27
N ASN A 25 8.50 9.05 13.58
CA ASN A 25 8.53 9.38 12.17
C ASN A 25 8.20 8.11 11.35
N PRO A 26 7.08 8.10 10.60
CA PRO A 26 6.60 6.92 9.89
C PRO A 26 7.61 6.31 8.92
N PHE A 27 8.48 7.12 8.31
CA PHE A 27 9.51 6.63 7.40
C PHE A 27 10.50 5.70 8.12
N TYR A 28 10.99 6.13 9.29
CA TYR A 28 11.92 5.32 10.08
C TYR A 28 11.22 4.09 10.69
N SER A 29 9.93 4.19 11.04
CA SER A 29 9.14 3.04 11.49
C SER A 29 9.06 1.96 10.42
N VAL A 30 8.85 2.32 9.14
CA VAL A 30 8.84 1.35 8.04
C VAL A 30 10.24 0.77 7.78
N LEU A 31 11.31 1.58 7.89
CA LEU A 31 12.67 1.06 7.75
C LEU A 31 13.02 0.06 8.88
N ALA A 32 12.57 0.31 10.11
CA ALA A 32 12.69 -0.63 11.22
C ALA A 32 11.92 -1.94 10.94
N LEU A 33 10.76 -1.85 10.27
CA LEU A 33 10.00 -3.02 9.84
C LEU A 33 10.76 -3.83 8.78
N VAL A 34 11.41 -3.17 7.80
CA VAL A 34 12.26 -3.86 6.82
C VAL A 34 13.39 -4.61 7.52
N SER A 35 14.06 -3.99 8.48
CA SER A 35 15.11 -4.64 9.29
C SER A 35 14.58 -5.87 10.04
N HIS A 36 13.36 -5.78 10.60
CA HIS A 36 12.69 -6.91 11.24
C HIS A 36 12.42 -8.06 10.26
N LEU A 37 11.89 -7.77 9.07
CA LEU A 37 11.56 -8.79 8.08
C LEU A 37 12.81 -9.48 7.50
N ILE A 38 13.91 -8.75 7.30
CA ILE A 38 15.19 -9.34 6.90
C ILE A 38 15.73 -10.25 8.00
N SER A 39 15.63 -9.83 9.27
CA SER A 39 16.04 -10.65 10.41
C SER A 39 15.23 -11.95 10.49
N LEU A 40 13.91 -11.89 10.22
CA LEU A 40 13.07 -13.09 10.11
C LEU A 40 13.45 -13.99 8.92
N ALA A 41 13.78 -13.43 7.76
CA ALA A 41 14.22 -14.22 6.61
C ALA A 41 15.50 -15.01 6.93
N LEU A 42 16.45 -14.41 7.66
CA LEU A 42 17.65 -15.10 8.12
C LEU A 42 17.34 -16.17 9.16
N LEU A 43 16.38 -15.95 10.07
CA LEU A 43 15.91 -16.97 11.01
C LEU A 43 15.26 -18.15 10.27
N PHE A 44 14.48 -17.91 9.22
CA PHE A 44 13.92 -18.99 8.38
C PHE A 44 15.02 -19.78 7.66
N LEU A 45 16.07 -19.12 7.19
CA LEU A 45 17.21 -19.81 6.59
C LEU A 45 17.94 -20.70 7.61
N LEU A 46 18.08 -20.25 8.86
CA LEU A 46 18.65 -21.05 9.95
C LEU A 46 17.77 -22.27 10.29
N LEU A 47 16.47 -22.18 10.07
CA LEU A 47 15.50 -23.28 10.20
C LEU A 47 15.40 -24.17 8.94
N ARG A 48 16.28 -23.99 7.96
CA ARG A 48 16.27 -24.67 6.65
C ARG A 48 15.01 -24.44 5.81
N ALA A 49 14.26 -23.37 6.08
CA ALA A 49 13.08 -22.99 5.31
C ALA A 49 13.47 -22.06 4.14
N GLU A 50 14.16 -22.60 3.15
CA GLU A 50 14.74 -21.83 2.03
C GLU A 50 13.69 -21.10 1.19
N PHE A 51 12.60 -21.80 0.83
CA PHE A 51 11.51 -21.19 0.05
C PHE A 51 10.85 -20.04 0.82
N VAL A 52 10.56 -20.24 2.11
CA VAL A 52 9.90 -19.23 2.96
C VAL A 52 10.81 -18.03 3.17
N ALA A 53 12.10 -18.25 3.40
CA ALA A 53 13.08 -17.16 3.50
C ALA A 53 13.14 -16.32 2.22
N ALA A 54 13.18 -16.96 1.05
CA ALA A 54 13.18 -16.28 -0.24
C ALA A 54 11.87 -15.50 -0.47
N ALA A 55 10.72 -16.12 -0.20
CA ALA A 55 9.41 -15.47 -0.29
C ALA A 55 9.28 -14.27 0.65
N GLN A 56 9.85 -14.36 1.86
CA GLN A 56 9.89 -13.27 2.83
C GLN A 56 10.63 -12.05 2.28
N VAL A 57 11.78 -12.27 1.63
CA VAL A 57 12.55 -11.18 1.04
C VAL A 57 11.85 -10.60 -0.19
N ILE A 58 11.37 -11.45 -1.10
CA ILE A 58 10.79 -11.00 -2.38
C ILE A 58 9.45 -10.28 -2.16
N VAL A 59 8.54 -10.91 -1.41
CA VAL A 59 7.16 -10.42 -1.28
C VAL A 59 7.06 -9.37 -0.18
N TYR A 60 7.50 -9.69 1.04
CA TYR A 60 7.34 -8.78 2.17
C TYR A 60 8.34 -7.63 2.12
N ALA A 61 9.64 -7.92 2.20
CA ALA A 61 10.66 -6.87 2.22
C ALA A 61 10.82 -6.14 0.87
N GLY A 62 10.58 -6.85 -0.24
CA GLY A 62 10.63 -6.30 -1.59
C GLY A 62 9.34 -5.58 -1.96
N ALA A 63 8.33 -6.32 -2.42
CA ALA A 63 7.14 -5.71 -3.02
C ALA A 63 6.30 -4.87 -2.02
N VAL A 64 5.92 -5.47 -0.89
CA VAL A 64 4.98 -4.83 0.05
C VAL A 64 5.65 -3.67 0.78
N MET A 65 6.86 -3.87 1.32
CA MET A 65 7.53 -2.80 2.06
C MET A 65 7.95 -1.63 1.16
N VAL A 66 8.39 -1.87 -0.08
CA VAL A 66 8.71 -0.77 -1.00
C VAL A 66 7.45 0.06 -1.29
N LEU A 67 6.30 -0.58 -1.54
CA LEU A 67 5.03 0.12 -1.68
C LEU A 67 4.69 0.94 -0.42
N TYR A 68 4.85 0.35 0.77
CA TYR A 68 4.62 1.05 2.04
C TYR A 68 5.54 2.24 2.24
N VAL A 69 6.85 2.10 1.97
CA VAL A 69 7.80 3.21 2.05
C VAL A 69 7.37 4.35 1.13
N PHE A 70 6.98 4.05 -0.12
CA PHE A 70 6.48 5.07 -1.03
C PHE A 70 5.21 5.75 -0.51
N VAL A 71 4.22 4.97 -0.07
CA VAL A 71 2.94 5.50 0.43
C VAL A 71 3.16 6.38 1.65
N VAL A 72 3.90 5.90 2.64
CA VAL A 72 4.13 6.61 3.90
C VAL A 72 4.99 7.86 3.67
N SER A 73 5.99 7.79 2.78
CA SER A 73 6.80 8.96 2.41
C SER A 73 5.97 10.01 1.68
N TYR A 74 5.07 9.60 0.79
CA TYR A 74 4.22 10.50 0.00
C TYR A 74 3.14 11.17 0.83
N VAL A 75 2.52 10.44 1.77
CA VAL A 75 1.47 10.98 2.65
C VAL A 75 2.04 12.03 3.61
N GLY A 76 3.32 11.94 3.96
CA GLY A 76 3.96 12.89 4.87
C GLY A 76 3.48 12.74 6.31
N GLY A 77 4.32 13.11 7.27
CA GLY A 77 3.93 13.14 8.68
C GLY A 77 3.02 14.34 8.93
N SER A 78 1.72 14.12 9.10
CA SER A 78 0.87 15.12 9.73
C SER A 78 1.20 15.13 11.23
N ASP A 79 1.91 16.16 11.68
CA ASP A 79 2.06 16.51 13.10
C ASP A 79 0.71 17.01 13.67
N GLU A 80 -0.38 16.31 13.40
CA GLU A 80 -1.57 16.50 14.22
C GLU A 80 -1.22 15.95 15.60
N PRO A 81 -1.34 16.76 16.67
CA PRO A 81 -1.19 16.25 18.02
C PRO A 81 -2.26 15.19 18.17
N MET A 82 -1.83 13.93 18.15
CA MET A 82 -2.67 12.74 18.35
C MET A 82 -3.64 13.06 19.47
N ALA A 83 -4.88 13.40 19.10
CA ALA A 83 -5.88 13.84 20.05
C ALA A 83 -5.93 12.75 21.10
N SER A 84 -5.56 13.10 22.33
CA SER A 84 -5.47 12.19 23.48
C SER A 84 -6.86 11.79 23.96
N SER A 85 -7.74 11.46 23.02
CA SER A 85 -9.13 11.04 23.17
C SER A 85 -9.22 9.70 23.91
N LEU A 86 -8.17 8.88 23.85
CA LEU A 86 -8.06 7.68 24.68
C LEU A 86 -7.37 8.06 25.99
N GLY A 87 -8.19 8.26 27.02
CA GLY A 87 -7.75 8.68 28.35
C GLY A 87 -6.67 7.76 28.95
N LYS A 88 -5.98 8.28 29.98
CA LYS A 88 -4.99 7.54 30.80
C LYS A 88 -5.39 6.09 31.16
N PRO A 89 -6.65 5.75 31.51
CA PRO A 89 -7.02 4.35 31.77
C PRO A 89 -6.87 3.43 30.57
N PHE A 90 -7.10 3.90 29.34
CA PHE A 90 -6.98 3.05 28.15
C PHE A 90 -5.53 2.69 27.85
N LYS A 91 -4.60 3.64 28.02
CA LYS A 91 -3.15 3.38 27.88
C LYS A 91 -2.64 2.39 28.92
N ILE A 92 -3.16 2.47 30.16
CA ILE A 92 -2.81 1.52 31.23
C ILE A 92 -3.41 0.14 30.93
N ALA A 93 -4.65 0.10 30.44
CA ALA A 93 -5.31 -1.14 30.05
C ALA A 93 -4.62 -1.83 28.87
N SER A 94 -4.21 -1.09 27.83
CA SER A 94 -3.49 -1.66 26.69
C SER A 94 -2.11 -2.17 27.08
N LEU A 95 -1.39 -1.45 27.94
CA LEU A 95 -0.10 -1.92 28.47
C LEU A 95 -0.27 -3.15 29.37
N GLY A 96 -1.29 -3.15 30.24
CA GLY A 96 -1.61 -4.28 31.11
C GLY A 96 -2.00 -5.52 30.31
N PHE A 97 -2.79 -5.37 29.26
CA PHE A 97 -3.14 -6.45 28.34
C PHE A 97 -1.91 -6.98 27.60
N GLY A 98 -1.06 -6.09 27.07
CA GLY A 98 0.18 -6.48 26.41
C GLY A 98 1.13 -7.25 27.33
N ALA A 99 1.29 -6.80 28.57
CA ALA A 99 2.10 -7.47 29.58
C ALA A 99 1.51 -8.84 29.97
N ALA A 100 0.20 -8.93 30.18
CA ALA A 100 -0.48 -10.19 30.49
C ALA A 100 -0.32 -11.20 29.35
N LEU A 101 -0.52 -10.76 28.10
CA LEU A 101 -0.32 -11.60 26.92
C LEU A 101 1.14 -12.08 26.81
N PHE A 102 2.10 -11.19 27.03
CA PHE A 102 3.52 -11.54 27.02
C PHE A 102 3.85 -12.61 28.08
N ILE A 103 3.34 -12.47 29.30
CA ILE A 103 3.54 -13.45 30.38
C ILE A 103 2.93 -14.80 30.00
N VAL A 104 1.69 -14.82 29.49
CA VAL A 104 1.00 -16.06 29.11
C VAL A 104 1.72 -16.77 27.97
N LEU A 105 2.13 -16.05 26.93
CA LEU A 105 2.88 -16.64 25.81
C LEU A 105 4.26 -17.14 26.26
N THR A 106 4.97 -16.38 27.10
CA THR A 106 6.27 -16.81 27.63
C THR A 106 6.12 -18.06 28.49
N ALA A 107 5.11 -18.13 29.36
CA ALA A 107 4.84 -19.31 30.17
C ALA A 107 4.49 -20.53 29.31
N ALA A 108 3.69 -20.35 28.24
CA ALA A 108 3.36 -21.43 27.31
C ALA A 108 4.59 -21.93 26.55
N VAL A 109 5.43 -21.02 26.03
CA VAL A 109 6.65 -21.35 25.28
C VAL A 109 7.71 -21.98 26.18
N LEU A 110 7.90 -21.48 27.40
CA LEU A 110 8.82 -22.11 28.35
C LEU A 110 8.29 -23.46 28.83
N GLY A 111 6.98 -23.59 29.02
CA GLY A 111 6.35 -24.85 29.43
C GLY A 111 6.56 -25.97 28.40
N THR A 112 6.35 -25.68 27.11
CA THR A 112 6.60 -26.63 26.03
C THR A 112 8.09 -26.79 25.72
N GLY A 113 8.85 -25.70 25.76
CA GLY A 113 10.29 -25.69 25.51
C GLY A 113 11.09 -26.48 26.55
N LEU A 114 10.74 -26.39 27.83
CA LEU A 114 11.35 -27.21 28.89
C LEU A 114 11.08 -28.70 28.73
N GLN A 115 9.93 -29.08 28.17
CA GLN A 115 9.62 -30.48 27.89
C GLN A 115 10.42 -31.02 26.69
N ALA A 116 10.84 -30.15 25.77
CA ALA A 116 11.67 -30.50 24.63
C ALA A 116 13.18 -30.49 24.94
N LEU A 117 13.60 -29.99 26.11
CA LEU A 117 15.01 -29.97 26.50
C LEU A 117 15.52 -31.40 26.71
N GLY A 118 16.47 -31.82 25.86
CA GLY A 118 17.07 -33.15 25.88
C GLY A 118 16.43 -34.17 24.95
N THR A 119 15.37 -33.80 24.21
CA THR A 119 14.87 -34.63 23.11
C THR A 119 15.70 -34.37 21.84
N GLN A 120 15.91 -35.40 21.02
CA GLN A 120 16.37 -35.18 19.66
C GLN A 120 15.17 -34.66 18.87
N GLY A 121 15.32 -33.48 18.27
CA GLY A 121 14.27 -32.88 17.44
C GLY A 121 13.80 -33.83 16.34
N VAL A 122 12.62 -33.57 15.78
CA VAL A 122 12.05 -34.43 14.72
C VAL A 122 13.08 -34.52 13.56
N PRO A 123 13.46 -35.74 13.13
CA PRO A 123 14.37 -35.91 12.01
C PRO A 123 13.74 -35.28 10.77
N TYR A 124 14.52 -34.46 10.07
CA TYR A 124 14.09 -33.82 8.83
C TYR A 124 14.72 -34.56 7.63
N GLU A 125 13.96 -34.70 6.56
CA GLU A 125 14.47 -35.31 5.32
C GLU A 125 15.30 -34.32 4.51
N ALA A 126 16.21 -34.86 3.69
CA ALA A 126 17.00 -34.05 2.76
C ALA A 126 16.08 -33.44 1.70
N GLY A 127 15.87 -32.13 1.77
CA GLY A 127 14.96 -31.40 0.87
C GLY A 127 13.82 -30.66 1.58
N PHE A 128 13.66 -30.85 2.90
CA PHE A 128 12.67 -30.15 3.71
C PHE A 128 12.73 -28.63 3.49
N GLY A 129 11.61 -28.04 3.09
CA GLY A 129 11.49 -26.59 2.88
C GLY A 129 12.10 -26.08 1.57
N SER A 130 12.47 -26.99 0.66
CA SER A 130 12.91 -26.66 -0.68
C SER A 130 11.75 -26.16 -1.56
N PRO A 131 12.03 -25.30 -2.57
CA PRO A 131 11.00 -24.84 -3.50
C PRO A 131 10.29 -25.96 -4.26
N LYS A 132 11.00 -27.07 -4.52
CA LYS A 132 10.45 -28.24 -5.22
C LYS A 132 9.35 -28.91 -4.39
N GLU A 133 9.65 -29.23 -3.13
CA GLU A 133 8.70 -29.89 -2.22
C GLU A 133 7.49 -29.01 -1.93
N ILE A 134 7.70 -27.72 -1.66
CA ILE A 134 6.60 -26.77 -1.45
C ILE A 134 5.75 -26.65 -2.71
N GLY A 135 6.36 -26.60 -3.90
CA GLY A 135 5.64 -26.56 -5.17
C GLY A 135 4.78 -27.79 -5.41
N GLU A 136 5.29 -28.98 -5.08
CA GLU A 136 4.54 -30.24 -5.16
C GLU A 136 3.32 -30.20 -4.22
N LEU A 137 3.53 -29.88 -2.94
CA LEU A 137 2.46 -29.76 -1.95
C LEU A 137 1.37 -28.76 -2.35
N LEU A 138 1.74 -27.61 -2.94
CA LEU A 138 0.78 -26.61 -3.41
C LEU A 138 -0.07 -27.09 -4.59
N LEU A 139 0.43 -28.03 -5.39
CA LEU A 139 -0.25 -28.54 -6.57
C LEU A 139 -0.95 -29.89 -6.33
N THR A 140 -0.68 -30.56 -5.22
CA THR A 140 -1.32 -31.83 -4.84
C THR A 140 -2.30 -31.61 -3.67
N ASP A 141 -1.77 -31.43 -2.47
CA ASP A 141 -2.55 -31.42 -1.22
C ASP A 141 -3.21 -30.07 -0.95
N PHE A 142 -2.54 -28.98 -1.32
CA PHE A 142 -3.00 -27.60 -1.11
C PHE A 142 -3.48 -26.90 -2.39
N LEU A 143 -3.97 -27.68 -3.36
CA LEU A 143 -4.49 -27.17 -4.64
C LEU A 143 -5.62 -26.16 -4.44
N LEU A 144 -6.59 -26.46 -3.55
CA LEU A 144 -7.72 -25.57 -3.30
C LEU A 144 -7.28 -24.21 -2.70
N PRO A 145 -6.46 -24.16 -1.62
CA PRO A 145 -5.88 -22.90 -1.14
C PRO A 145 -5.08 -22.14 -2.20
N PHE A 146 -4.31 -22.83 -3.03
CA PHE A 146 -3.54 -22.22 -4.12
C PHE A 146 -4.46 -21.55 -5.15
N GLU A 147 -5.53 -22.21 -5.55
CA GLU A 147 -6.52 -21.66 -6.48
C GLU A 147 -7.24 -20.43 -5.88
N ILE A 148 -7.66 -20.50 -4.62
CA ILE A 148 -8.28 -19.36 -3.92
C ILE A 148 -7.32 -18.17 -3.84
N ALA A 149 -6.03 -18.41 -3.59
CA ALA A 149 -5.02 -17.35 -3.59
C ALA A 149 -4.89 -16.70 -4.97
N SER A 150 -5.00 -17.46 -6.07
CA SER A 150 -4.97 -16.91 -7.42
C SER A 150 -6.15 -15.96 -7.69
N PHE A 151 -7.36 -16.33 -7.26
CA PHE A 151 -8.53 -15.45 -7.32
C PHE A 151 -8.37 -14.22 -6.42
N LEU A 152 -7.80 -14.38 -5.22
CA LEU A 152 -7.51 -13.27 -4.33
C LEU A 152 -6.57 -12.24 -4.98
N LEU A 153 -5.50 -12.70 -5.64
CA LEU A 153 -4.57 -11.84 -6.37
C LEU A 153 -5.25 -11.15 -7.57
N LEU A 154 -6.10 -11.87 -8.31
CA LEU A 154 -6.89 -11.28 -9.39
C LEU A 154 -7.81 -10.16 -8.88
N ILE A 155 -8.55 -10.43 -7.81
CA ILE A 155 -9.46 -9.46 -7.17
C ILE A 155 -8.67 -8.26 -6.67
N ALA A 156 -7.51 -8.48 -6.03
CA ALA A 156 -6.66 -7.40 -5.55
C ALA A 156 -6.14 -6.51 -6.70
N ALA A 157 -5.70 -7.11 -7.81
CA ALA A 157 -5.23 -6.37 -8.98
C ALA A 157 -6.35 -5.54 -9.62
N VAL A 158 -7.52 -6.13 -9.86
CA VAL A 158 -8.70 -5.43 -10.39
C VAL A 158 -9.15 -4.33 -9.42
N GLY A 159 -9.18 -4.61 -8.12
CA GLY A 159 -9.53 -3.65 -7.08
C GLY A 159 -8.58 -2.45 -7.03
N ALA A 160 -7.27 -2.70 -7.11
CA ALA A 160 -6.26 -1.64 -7.14
C ALA A 160 -6.41 -0.75 -8.38
N VAL A 161 -6.57 -1.33 -9.58
CA VAL A 161 -6.72 -0.58 -10.84
C VAL A 161 -8.02 0.22 -10.87
N THR A 162 -9.14 -0.37 -10.46
CA THR A 162 -10.44 0.32 -10.45
C THR A 162 -10.45 1.49 -9.46
N LEU A 163 -9.85 1.32 -8.28
CA LEU A 163 -9.72 2.38 -7.28
C LEU A 163 -8.79 3.50 -7.76
N ALA A 164 -7.66 3.15 -8.38
CA ALA A 164 -6.72 4.13 -8.93
C ALA A 164 -7.35 4.96 -10.05
N ARG A 165 -8.09 4.32 -10.98
CA ARG A 165 -8.78 5.01 -12.08
C ARG A 165 -9.84 6.00 -11.59
N ARG A 166 -10.57 5.68 -10.52
CA ARG A 166 -11.61 6.57 -9.98
C ARG A 166 -11.06 7.91 -9.49
N ARG A 167 -9.77 7.97 -9.14
CA ARG A 167 -9.09 9.21 -8.71
C ARG A 167 -8.51 10.02 -9.87
N GLY A 168 -8.50 9.47 -11.08
CA GLY A 168 -7.98 10.10 -12.31
C GLY A 168 -9.02 10.89 -13.10
N GLY A 169 -10.03 11.46 -12.44
CA GLY A 169 -10.99 12.37 -13.08
C GLY A 169 -10.41 13.78 -13.16
N LEU A 170 -9.90 14.15 -14.32
CA LEU A 170 -9.67 15.55 -14.73
C LEU A 170 -11.01 16.27 -14.96
N GLU A 171 -11.87 16.27 -13.96
CA GLU A 171 -13.03 17.16 -13.92
C GLU A 171 -13.02 17.80 -12.54
N THR A 172 -12.21 18.86 -12.44
CA THR A 172 -12.37 19.80 -11.33
C THR A 172 -13.75 20.43 -11.54
N PRO A 173 -14.72 20.31 -10.61
CA PRO A 173 -16.04 20.94 -10.77
C PRO A 173 -15.98 22.48 -10.89
N GLY A 174 -14.79 23.07 -10.70
CA GLY A 174 -14.50 24.49 -10.90
C GLY A 174 -13.92 24.88 -12.26
N GLU A 175 -13.75 23.96 -13.22
CA GLU A 175 -13.29 24.33 -14.57
C GLU A 175 -14.39 24.99 -15.40
N LEU A 176 -15.65 24.62 -15.14
CA LEU A 176 -16.83 25.35 -15.62
C LEU A 176 -16.98 26.73 -14.97
N ALA A 177 -16.41 26.94 -13.77
CA ALA A 177 -16.43 28.24 -13.09
C ALA A 177 -15.36 29.21 -13.61
N ARG A 178 -14.42 28.73 -14.44
CA ARG A 178 -13.40 29.56 -15.11
C ARG A 178 -13.84 30.09 -16.47
N TYR A 179 -14.93 29.57 -17.03
CA TYR A 179 -15.59 30.22 -18.16
C TYR A 179 -16.44 31.36 -17.62
N THR A 180 -15.90 32.56 -17.70
CA THR A 180 -16.61 33.78 -17.30
C THR A 180 -17.75 33.98 -18.30
N ALA A 181 -18.89 34.55 -17.91
CA ALA A 181 -19.99 34.85 -18.85
C ALA A 181 -19.53 35.67 -20.09
N VAL A 182 -18.41 36.38 -19.94
CA VAL A 182 -17.71 37.12 -20.99
C VAL A 182 -17.12 36.22 -22.08
N ASP A 183 -16.66 35.01 -21.77
CA ASP A 183 -16.12 34.06 -22.76
C ASP A 183 -17.22 33.46 -23.64
N PHE A 184 -18.46 33.43 -23.15
CA PHE A 184 -19.64 33.04 -23.91
C PHE A 184 -20.12 34.13 -24.90
N LEU A 185 -19.90 35.41 -24.56
CA LEU A 185 -20.27 36.54 -25.41
C LEU A 185 -19.21 36.92 -26.45
N ARG A 186 -18.03 36.28 -26.42
CA ARG A 186 -16.91 36.62 -27.31
C ARG A 186 -17.04 35.92 -28.67
N PRO A 187 -16.97 36.67 -29.79
CA PRO A 187 -17.03 36.12 -31.15
C PRO A 187 -15.84 35.21 -31.44
N ALA A 188 -16.05 34.23 -32.32
CA ALA A 188 -15.04 33.24 -32.71
C ALA A 188 -13.92 33.89 -33.53
N GLY A 189 -12.67 33.44 -33.32
CA GLY A 189 -11.48 33.94 -34.02
C GLY A 189 -10.74 35.06 -33.28
N THR A 190 -10.96 35.21 -31.98
CA THR A 190 -10.28 36.22 -31.15
C THR A 190 -8.90 35.77 -30.66
N GLY A 191 -8.46 34.54 -30.98
CA GLY A 191 -7.09 34.08 -30.75
C GLY A 191 -6.80 33.76 -29.28
N THR A 192 -7.83 33.45 -28.50
CA THR A 192 -7.69 33.17 -27.07
C THR A 192 -7.14 31.76 -26.84
N MET A 193 -6.52 31.54 -25.67
CA MET A 193 -6.02 30.22 -25.27
C MET A 193 -7.12 29.14 -25.34
N ALA A 194 -8.39 29.47 -25.10
CA ALA A 194 -9.51 28.53 -25.19
C ALA A 194 -9.77 28.05 -26.64
N GLU A 195 -9.58 28.91 -27.65
CA GLU A 195 -9.70 28.53 -29.06
C GLU A 195 -8.48 27.71 -29.54
N GLY A 196 -7.28 28.09 -29.10
CA GLY A 196 -6.03 27.41 -29.48
C GLY A 196 -5.91 25.97 -28.98
N VAL A 197 -6.63 25.61 -27.91
CA VAL A 197 -6.64 24.25 -27.33
C VAL A 197 -7.67 23.33 -28.00
N GLY A 198 -8.43 23.83 -28.99
CA GLY A 198 -9.40 23.01 -29.73
C GLY A 198 -10.61 22.58 -28.90
N GLY A 199 -10.94 23.32 -27.83
CA GLY A 199 -12.12 23.10 -27.01
C GLY A 199 -13.38 23.18 -27.87
N ARG A 200 -14.00 22.04 -28.17
CA ARG A 200 -15.27 22.00 -28.91
C ARG A 200 -16.33 22.73 -28.09
N ARG A 201 -16.73 23.94 -28.50
CA ARG A 201 -17.96 24.60 -28.03
C ARG A 201 -19.14 23.68 -28.38
N ARG A 202 -19.56 22.82 -27.45
CA ARG A 202 -20.90 22.23 -27.52
C ARG A 202 -21.87 23.32 -27.08
N LEU A 203 -22.40 24.05 -28.07
CA LEU A 203 -23.57 24.88 -27.86
C LEU A 203 -24.71 23.96 -27.40
N PRO A 204 -25.48 24.33 -26.36
CA PRO A 204 -26.68 23.58 -25.99
C PRO A 204 -27.65 23.59 -27.18
N ALA A 205 -28.19 22.42 -27.51
CA ALA A 205 -29.13 22.25 -28.61
C ALA A 205 -30.32 23.21 -28.43
N GLY A 206 -30.52 24.12 -29.38
CA GLY A 206 -31.70 25.01 -29.37
C GLY A 206 -31.54 26.40 -29.95
N ILE A 207 -30.42 26.77 -30.58
CA ILE A 207 -30.29 28.07 -31.26
C ILE A 207 -30.07 27.82 -32.75
N ASP A 208 -31.20 27.82 -33.45
CA ASP A 208 -31.36 27.76 -34.90
C ASP A 208 -30.56 28.88 -35.58
N GLU A 209 -29.80 28.51 -36.62
CA GLU A 209 -29.04 29.43 -37.46
C GLU A 209 -30.02 30.38 -38.15
N ARG A 210 -30.14 31.62 -37.65
CA ARG A 210 -30.65 32.71 -38.48
C ARG A 210 -29.48 33.28 -39.26
N ASP A 211 -29.50 33.00 -40.55
CA ASP A 211 -28.68 33.64 -41.58
C ASP A 211 -28.52 35.14 -41.32
N PRO A 212 -27.30 35.69 -41.35
CA PRO A 212 -27.11 37.12 -41.31
C PRO A 212 -27.51 37.73 -42.66
N GLU A 213 -28.62 38.46 -42.65
CA GLU A 213 -29.06 39.35 -43.72
C GLU A 213 -27.93 40.35 -44.06
N PRO A 214 -27.57 40.56 -45.35
CA PRO A 214 -26.45 41.43 -45.70
C PRO A 214 -26.79 42.89 -45.40
N ALA A 215 -25.88 43.55 -44.68
CA ALA A 215 -25.96 44.94 -44.27
C ALA A 215 -26.17 45.88 -45.47
N SER A 216 -27.12 46.80 -45.33
CA SER A 216 -27.39 47.90 -46.25
C SER A 216 -26.20 48.84 -46.38
N GLU A 217 -25.70 49.01 -47.60
CA GLU A 217 -24.81 50.11 -47.96
C GLU A 217 -25.57 51.45 -47.98
N PRO A 218 -25.00 52.54 -47.45
CA PRO A 218 -25.56 53.87 -47.63
C PRO A 218 -24.96 54.49 -48.91
N GLU A 219 -25.73 54.54 -50.00
CA GLU A 219 -25.33 55.35 -51.16
C GLU A 219 -25.78 56.80 -51.03
N VAL A 220 -24.82 57.67 -51.34
CA VAL A 220 -24.78 59.10 -51.13
C VAL A 220 -25.28 59.82 -52.38
N LYS A 221 -26.32 60.63 -52.22
CA LYS A 221 -26.53 61.98 -52.80
C LYS A 221 -26.41 62.14 -54.33
N GLN A 222 -27.55 62.40 -54.98
CA GLN A 222 -27.81 63.63 -55.75
C GLN A 222 -29.31 63.89 -55.87
#